data_AF-A0A150FB02-F1
#
_entry.id   AF-A0A150FB02-F1
#
_cell.length_a   1.000
_cell.length_b   1.000
_cell.length_c   1.000
_cell.angle_alpha   90.00
_cell.angle_beta   90.00
_cell.angle_gamma   90.00
#
_symmetry.space_group_name_H-M   'P 1'
#
loop_
_entity.id
_entity.type
_entity.pdbx_description
1 polymer ?
#
loop_
_entity_poly.entity_id
_entity_poly.type
_entity_poly.pdbx_seq_one_letter_code
_entity_poly.pdbx_strand_id
1 'polypeptide(L)'
;MANILSKEQDEAIRYFKNKLNISEKLYISLINFELLRDKHYEFAERLYELYKADPYLYIRALKEGYVVDQPIEFNEAIVRFYDGEDLAVIHMTTGKRYNVNVKMKKLPDGFTLQTMNMWSWSEVI
;
A
#
# COMPACT_ATOMS: atom_id res chain seq x y z
N MET A 1 6.83 21.64 -25.47
CA MET A 1 5.89 22.47 -24.70
C MET A 1 6.47 22.72 -23.33
N ALA A 2 6.38 23.94 -22.79
CA ALA A 2 6.63 24.16 -21.38
C ALA A 2 5.49 23.48 -20.59
N ASN A 3 5.79 22.41 -19.87
CA ASN A 3 4.85 21.82 -18.93
C ASN A 3 4.67 22.81 -17.80
N ILE A 4 3.67 23.69 -17.92
CA ILE A 4 3.23 24.56 -16.84
C ILE A 4 2.66 23.62 -15.78
N LEU A 5 3.47 23.33 -14.76
CA LEU A 5 3.04 22.56 -13.60
C LEU A 5 1.87 23.30 -12.96
N SER A 6 0.80 22.57 -12.64
CA SER A 6 -0.31 23.16 -11.89
C SER A 6 0.20 23.62 -10.52
N LYS A 7 -0.48 24.58 -9.89
CA LYS A 7 -0.11 25.07 -8.56
C LYS A 7 -0.01 23.93 -7.52
N GLU A 8 -0.92 22.96 -7.63
CA GLU A 8 -0.94 21.74 -6.80
C GLU A 8 0.29 20.86 -7.03
N GLN A 9 0.76 20.75 -8.29
CA GLN A 9 1.98 20.00 -8.62
C GLN A 9 3.23 20.71 -8.09
N ASP A 10 3.33 22.04 -8.17
CA ASP A 10 4.48 22.78 -7.64
C ASP A 10 4.55 22.70 -6.10
N GLU A 11 3.40 22.78 -5.41
CA GLU A 11 3.32 22.59 -3.96
C GLU A 11 3.72 21.16 -3.54
N ALA A 12 3.23 20.15 -4.27
CA ALA A 12 3.62 18.76 -4.04
C ALA A 12 5.13 18.53 -4.28
N ILE A 13 5.70 19.05 -5.38
CA ILE A 13 7.13 18.98 -5.69
C ILE A 13 7.97 19.56 -4.55
N ARG A 14 7.63 20.76 -4.06
CA ARG A 14 8.36 21.40 -2.95
C ARG A 14 8.28 20.58 -1.68
N TYR A 15 7.11 20.02 -1.37
CA TYR A 15 6.94 19.19 -0.19
C TYR A 15 7.74 17.88 -0.27
N PHE A 16 7.67 17.16 -1.39
CA PHE A 16 8.38 15.89 -1.56
C PHE A 16 9.90 16.05 -1.67
N LYS A 17 10.37 17.13 -2.28
CA LYS A 17 11.80 17.49 -2.27
C LYS A 17 12.30 17.68 -0.84
N ASN A 18 11.53 18.37 0.00
CA ASN A 18 11.91 18.66 1.38
C ASN A 18 11.76 17.46 2.33
N LYS A 19 10.71 16.64 2.19
CA LYS A 19 10.43 15.51 3.10
C LYS A 19 11.03 14.19 2.67
N LEU A 20 11.00 13.86 1.38
CA LEU A 20 11.42 12.57 0.85
C LEU A 20 12.75 12.63 0.10
N ASN A 21 13.39 13.80 0.01
CA ASN A 21 14.66 14.01 -0.71
C ASN A 21 14.59 13.53 -2.18
N ILE A 22 13.42 13.65 -2.80
CA ILE A 22 13.20 13.27 -4.20
C ILE A 22 13.57 14.47 -5.08
N SER A 23 14.33 14.24 -6.15
CA SER A 23 14.64 15.30 -7.10
C SER A 23 13.40 15.66 -7.94
N GLU A 24 13.27 16.94 -8.28
CA GLU A 24 12.17 17.45 -9.12
C GLU A 24 12.07 16.70 -10.46
N LYS A 25 13.22 16.39 -11.08
CA LYS A 25 13.28 15.59 -12.31
C LYS A 25 12.74 14.17 -12.14
N LEU A 26 13.05 13.53 -11.01
CA LEU A 26 12.52 12.22 -10.67
C LEU A 26 11.01 12.29 -10.44
N TYR A 27 10.53 13.31 -9.71
CA TYR A 27 9.10 13.52 -9.48
C TYR A 27 8.31 13.66 -10.79
N ILE A 28 8.74 14.56 -11.68
CA ILE A 28 8.10 14.78 -12.99
C ILE A 28 8.06 13.49 -13.81
N SER A 29 9.10 12.66 -13.72
CA SER A 29 9.14 11.37 -14.39
C SER A 29 8.14 10.37 -13.77
N LEU A 30 7.97 10.39 -12.45
CA LEU A 30 7.06 9.49 -11.72
C LEU A 30 5.57 9.84 -11.90
N ILE A 31 5.26 11.10 -12.21
CA ILE A 31 3.87 11.56 -12.47
C ILE A 31 3.57 11.70 -13.96
N ASN A 32 4.42 11.15 -14.84
CA ASN A 32 4.19 11.15 -16.28
C ASN A 32 3.21 10.03 -16.68
N PHE A 33 1.94 10.22 -16.33
CA PHE A 33 0.87 9.27 -16.61
C PHE A 33 0.55 9.15 -18.11
N GLU A 34 0.87 10.17 -18.92
CA GLU A 34 0.67 10.13 -20.38
C GLU A 34 1.46 8.99 -21.02
N LEU A 35 2.75 8.86 -20.68
CA LEU A 35 3.61 7.78 -21.18
C LEU A 35 3.13 6.38 -20.74
N LEU A 36 2.54 6.29 -19.55
CA LEU A 36 1.94 5.06 -19.03
C LEU A 36 0.63 4.72 -19.75
N ARG A 37 -0.18 5.73 -20.06
CA ARG A 37 -1.48 5.59 -20.73
C ARG A 37 -1.34 5.03 -22.14
N ASP A 38 -0.29 5.43 -22.86
CA ASP A 38 0.03 4.93 -24.20
C ASP A 38 0.33 3.42 -24.23
N LYS A 39 0.85 2.86 -23.13
CA LYS A 39 1.22 1.44 -23.04
C LYS A 39 0.18 0.59 -22.32
N HIS A 40 -0.42 1.14 -21.26
CA HIS A 40 -1.36 0.46 -20.37
C HIS A 40 -2.39 1.44 -19.80
N TYR A 41 -3.39 1.78 -20.63
CA TYR A 41 -4.43 2.77 -20.32
C TYR A 41 -5.09 2.56 -18.94
N GLU A 42 -5.64 1.37 -18.67
CA GLU A 42 -6.36 1.10 -17.41
C GLU A 42 -5.48 1.24 -16.17
N PHE A 43 -4.21 0.88 -16.29
CA PHE A 43 -3.26 0.99 -15.18
C PHE A 43 -2.87 2.44 -14.92
N ALA A 44 -2.67 3.22 -15.99
CA ALA A 44 -2.38 4.64 -15.90
C ALA A 44 -3.53 5.42 -15.24
N GLU A 45 -4.79 5.12 -15.60
CA GLU A 45 -5.97 5.74 -14.97
C GLU A 45 -6.04 5.44 -13.48
N ARG A 46 -5.84 4.18 -13.08
CA ARG A 46 -5.87 3.79 -11.65
C ARG A 46 -4.77 4.49 -10.85
N LEU A 47 -3.55 4.58 -11.39
CA LEU A 47 -2.45 5.28 -10.74
C LEU A 47 -2.66 6.79 -10.68
N TYR A 48 -3.26 7.37 -11.72
CA TYR A 48 -3.62 8.78 -11.75
C TYR A 48 -4.68 9.12 -10.69
N GLU A 49 -5.74 8.29 -10.58
CA GLU A 49 -6.75 8.47 -9.53
C GLU A 49 -6.17 8.27 -8.13
N LEU A 50 -5.24 7.31 -7.94
CA LEU A 50 -4.52 7.15 -6.67
C LEU A 50 -3.68 8.38 -6.34
N TYR A 51 -2.91 8.89 -7.29
CA TYR A 51 -2.11 10.10 -7.12
C TYR A 51 -2.98 11.33 -6.83
N LYS A 52 -4.15 11.45 -7.47
CA LYS A 52 -5.10 12.54 -7.23
C LYS A 52 -5.75 12.45 -5.84
N ALA A 53 -6.07 11.24 -5.38
CA ALA A 53 -6.66 11.02 -4.07
C ALA A 53 -5.64 11.19 -2.94
N ASP A 54 -4.45 10.60 -3.08
CA ASP A 54 -3.36 10.69 -2.12
C ASP A 54 -1.99 10.71 -2.82
N PRO A 55 -1.48 11.90 -3.17
CA PRO A 55 -0.15 12.05 -3.77
C PRO A 55 0.96 11.50 -2.88
N TYR A 56 0.78 11.54 -1.55
CA TYR A 56 1.77 11.10 -0.59
C TYR A 56 1.93 9.59 -0.59
N LEU A 57 0.81 8.87 -0.54
CA LEU A 57 0.78 7.42 -0.67
C LEU A 57 1.44 6.97 -1.97
N TYR A 58 1.11 7.60 -3.09
CA TYR A 58 1.69 7.27 -4.41
C TYR A 58 3.22 7.43 -4.45
N ILE A 59 3.74 8.55 -3.99
CA ILE A 59 5.19 8.81 -4.04
C ILE A 59 5.95 7.94 -3.04
N ARG A 60 5.37 7.72 -1.85
CA ARG A 60 5.95 6.81 -0.86
C ARG A 60 5.99 5.37 -1.38
N ALA A 61 4.91 4.90 -1.99
CA ALA A 61 4.82 3.60 -2.64
C ALA A 61 5.91 3.38 -3.69
N LEU A 62 6.21 4.41 -4.50
CA LEU A 62 7.25 4.33 -5.52
C LEU A 62 8.67 4.33 -4.96
N LYS A 63 8.92 5.09 -3.89
CA LYS A 63 10.26 5.23 -3.29
C LYS A 63 10.61 4.06 -2.39
N GLU A 64 9.68 3.64 -1.55
CA GLU A 64 9.88 2.66 -0.47
C GLU A 64 9.39 1.26 -0.88
N GLY A 65 8.73 1.15 -2.03
CA GLY A 65 7.87 0.00 -2.35
C GLY A 65 6.52 0.14 -1.64
N TYR A 66 5.49 -0.44 -2.23
CA TYR A 66 4.20 -0.61 -1.55
C TYR A 66 3.85 -2.08 -1.51
N VAL A 67 3.41 -2.49 -0.34
CA VAL A 67 2.88 -3.81 -0.09
C VAL A 67 1.37 -3.66 -0.16
N VAL A 68 0.76 -4.15 -1.25
CA VAL A 68 -0.70 -4.12 -1.40
C VAL A 68 -1.26 -5.23 -0.52
N ASP A 69 -1.94 -4.84 0.56
CA ASP A 69 -2.73 -5.77 1.34
C ASP A 69 -3.84 -6.32 0.45
N GLN A 70 -3.87 -7.63 0.28
CA GLN A 70 -4.99 -8.33 -0.35
C GLN A 70 -5.87 -8.83 0.80
N PRO A 71 -6.88 -8.04 1.23
CA PRO A 71 -7.68 -8.41 2.39
C PRO A 71 -8.44 -9.71 2.12
N ILE A 72 -8.54 -10.54 3.14
CA ILE A 72 -9.31 -11.78 3.13
C ILE A 72 -10.50 -11.58 4.07
N GLU A 73 -11.69 -11.97 3.61
CA GLU A 73 -12.89 -11.95 4.45
C GLU A 73 -12.71 -12.83 5.68
N PHE A 74 -13.18 -12.38 6.84
CA PHE A 74 -12.89 -13.05 8.12
C PHE A 74 -13.26 -14.54 8.12
N ASN A 75 -14.43 -14.91 7.60
CA ASN A 75 -14.87 -16.30 7.56
C ASN A 75 -13.96 -17.18 6.70
N GLU A 76 -13.45 -16.66 5.59
CA GLU A 76 -12.51 -17.35 4.72
C GLU A 76 -11.14 -17.49 5.40
N ALA A 77 -10.66 -16.39 5.99
CA ALA A 77 -9.37 -16.36 6.68
C ALA A 77 -9.29 -17.36 7.84
N ILE A 78 -10.37 -17.53 8.59
CA ILE A 78 -10.42 -18.49 9.70
C ILE A 78 -10.29 -19.93 9.20
N VAL A 79 -11.01 -20.31 8.13
CA VAL A 79 -10.91 -21.66 7.56
C VAL A 79 -9.47 -21.92 7.11
N ARG A 80 -8.89 -21.01 6.32
CA ARG A 80 -7.52 -21.12 5.81
C ARG A 80 -6.47 -21.16 6.93
N PHE A 81 -6.65 -20.36 7.98
CA PHE A 81 -5.77 -20.38 9.15
C PHE A 81 -5.76 -21.75 9.84
N TYR A 82 -6.93 -22.37 10.03
CA TYR A 82 -7.04 -23.69 10.64
C TYR A 82 -6.59 -24.83 9.74
N ASP A 83 -6.71 -24.68 8.42
CA ASP A 83 -6.09 -25.58 7.45
C ASP A 83 -4.55 -25.48 7.46
N GLY A 84 -4.03 -24.44 8.12
CA GLY A 84 -2.61 -24.22 8.37
C GLY A 84 -1.91 -23.54 7.22
N GLU A 85 -2.63 -22.74 6.44
CA GLU A 85 -2.06 -21.78 5.50
C GLU A 85 -1.38 -20.63 6.23
N ASP A 86 -0.33 -20.09 5.60
CA ASP A 86 0.33 -18.87 6.06
C ASP A 86 -0.49 -17.66 5.62
N LEU A 87 -0.98 -16.90 6.60
CA LEU A 87 -1.75 -15.67 6.38
C LEU A 87 -1.08 -14.48 7.06
N ALA A 88 -1.29 -13.28 6.54
CA ALA A 88 -0.90 -12.05 7.22
C ALA A 88 -2.06 -11.51 8.06
N VAL A 89 -1.73 -11.06 9.28
CA VAL A 89 -2.66 -10.35 10.16
C VAL A 89 -2.09 -9.00 10.55
N ILE A 90 -2.94 -7.97 10.52
CA ILE A 90 -2.59 -6.60 10.89
C ILE A 90 -3.39 -6.23 12.11
N HIS A 91 -2.70 -5.81 13.17
CA HIS A 91 -3.37 -5.33 14.38
C HIS A 91 -4.09 -4.01 14.06
N MET A 92 -5.42 -3.98 14.14
CA MET A 92 -6.21 -2.83 13.70
C MET A 92 -5.81 -1.50 14.38
N THR A 93 -5.41 -1.54 15.66
CA THR A 93 -4.97 -0.34 16.40
C THR A 93 -3.52 0.08 16.14
N THR A 94 -2.58 -0.86 16.07
CA THR A 94 -1.13 -0.54 16.03
C THR A 94 -0.56 -0.57 14.62
N GLY A 95 -1.29 -1.12 13.65
CA GLY A 95 -0.83 -1.28 12.26
C GLY A 95 0.31 -2.29 12.08
N LYS A 96 0.71 -3.00 13.14
CA LYS A 96 1.77 -4.02 13.04
C LYS A 96 1.26 -5.25 12.29
N ARG A 97 2.01 -5.68 11.29
CA ARG A 97 1.77 -6.91 10.53
C ARG A 97 2.56 -8.08 11.12
N TYR A 98 1.93 -9.24 11.15
CA TYR A 98 2.55 -10.52 11.46
C TYR A 98 2.07 -11.59 10.47
N ASN A 99 2.91 -12.58 10.21
CA ASN A 99 2.49 -13.79 9.50
C ASN A 99 2.12 -14.84 10.54
N VAL A 100 0.96 -15.48 10.34
CA VAL A 100 0.37 -16.44 11.28
C VAL A 100 -0.13 -17.69 10.55
N ASN A 101 0.06 -18.84 11.18
CA ASN A 101 -0.63 -20.09 10.86
C ASN A 101 -0.89 -20.88 12.15
N VAL A 102 -1.83 -21.84 12.13
CA VAL A 102 -2.20 -22.61 13.33
C VAL A 102 -1.06 -23.47 13.90
N LYS A 103 -0.05 -23.79 13.10
CA LYS A 103 1.09 -24.64 13.47
C LYS A 103 2.23 -23.85 14.13
N MET A 104 2.13 -22.52 14.18
CA MET A 104 3.16 -21.68 14.81
C MET A 104 3.24 -21.90 16.32
N LYS A 105 4.46 -22.06 16.83
CA LYS A 105 4.69 -22.25 18.28
C LYS A 105 4.44 -20.99 19.11
N LYS A 106 4.55 -19.82 18.50
CA LYS A 106 4.33 -18.52 19.16
C LYS A 106 3.60 -17.58 18.21
N LEU A 107 2.37 -17.23 18.58
CA LEU A 107 1.55 -16.23 17.91
C LEU A 107 1.87 -14.83 18.47
N PRO A 108 1.49 -13.75 17.77
CA PRO A 108 1.65 -12.38 18.27
C PRO A 108 0.96 -12.19 19.63
N ASP A 109 1.49 -11.31 20.46
CA ASP A 109 0.90 -11.05 21.78
C ASP A 109 -0.54 -10.53 21.62
N GLY A 110 -1.46 -11.12 22.38
CA GLY A 110 -2.89 -10.82 22.30
C GLY A 110 -3.62 -11.52 21.14
N PHE A 111 -2.93 -12.23 20.25
CA PHE A 111 -3.54 -13.00 19.16
C PHE A 111 -4.11 -14.33 19.69
N THR A 112 -5.38 -14.31 20.06
CA THR A 112 -6.15 -15.46 20.58
C THR A 112 -7.48 -15.62 19.85
N LEU A 113 -8.13 -16.78 19.99
CA LEU A 113 -9.43 -17.08 19.37
C LEU A 113 -10.49 -15.98 19.59
N GLN A 114 -10.52 -15.40 20.78
CA GLN A 114 -11.50 -14.37 21.16
C GLN A 114 -11.23 -13.01 20.51
N THR A 115 -10.01 -12.81 20.03
CA THR A 115 -9.53 -11.54 19.47
C THR A 115 -9.37 -11.58 17.96
N MET A 116 -9.53 -12.73 17.30
CA MET A 116 -9.25 -12.91 15.87
C MET A 116 -10.01 -11.94 14.96
N ASN A 117 -11.20 -11.50 15.35
CA ASN A 117 -12.02 -10.50 14.64
C ASN A 117 -11.51 -9.05 14.81
N MET A 118 -10.58 -8.82 15.74
CA MET A 118 -9.92 -7.52 15.96
C MET A 118 -8.65 -7.35 15.10
N TRP A 119 -8.35 -8.32 14.23
CA TRP A 119 -7.23 -8.30 13.30
C TRP A 119 -7.74 -8.25 11.87
N SER A 120 -7.12 -7.42 11.04
CA SER A 120 -7.37 -7.45 9.60
C SER A 120 -6.57 -8.59 8.98
N TRP A 121 -7.21 -9.42 8.17
CA TRP A 121 -6.60 -10.58 7.54
C TRP A 121 -6.24 -10.26 6.09
N SER A 122 -5.09 -10.73 5.62
CA SER A 122 -4.65 -10.55 4.25
C SER A 122 -3.78 -11.71 3.77
N GLU A 123 -3.59 -11.80 2.46
CA GLU A 123 -2.53 -12.65 1.90
C GLU A 123 -1.15 -12.22 2.40
N VAL A 124 -0.23 -13.18 2.49
CA VAL A 124 1.20 -12.91 2.71
C VAL A 124 1.80 -12.32 1.44
N ILE A 125 2.61 -11.27 1.57
CA ILE A 125 3.36 -10.66 0.46
C ILE A 125 4.77 -11.24 0.36
#